data_AF-A0A7V9B9L5-F1
#
_entry.id   AF-A0A7V9B9L5-F1
#
_cell.length_a   1.000
_cell.length_b   1.000
_cell.length_c   1.000
_cell.angle_alpha   90.00
_cell.angle_beta   90.00
_cell.angle_gamma   90.00
#
_symmetry.space_group_name_H-M   'P 1'
#
loop_
_entity.id
_entity.type
_entity.pdbx_description
1 polymer ?
#
loop_
_entity_poly.entity_id
_entity_poly.type
_entity_poly.pdbx_seq_one_letter_code
_entity_poly.pdbx_strand_id
1 'polypeptide(L)'
;MPRTPMALVVLTVACTPVPPSTGPALTGQSEPAALRLERELTALGHTRGPDGLWPGFDPVAVPLAVFDGNRTWLFRHPSPPEEFAAMSQAAPTVQVMIGRHDAVAANSSAEIGGVATATVILAPSSPGASPPSHAALAVHEAFHVFQRARHPAWAGNEADLFVYSTDNANALALRRLESAALRVALDATGAASACWAHHALVTRGRRFGMLDSASIAYERGTELNEGLASYVERKVRGDNAVILPADEYGPADVRVRAYATGLALAVLLDRHAPGWVTELESSDRHSLDELLSRAVATGQTCSFPAAAVDSASQRAIADVDRQATLRASRLEAFRTRDGWRVIVESPSNALWPQGFDPINVERLTTGAVLHRRFLKVGNDAGMLTMLDEAGADLDALTEGHGTHPLFNGIVRVEVAGLAEPLVEVVGDTVRVRSPGVSAEFRGATVNRSGRTVRVRMGP
;
A
#
# COMPACT_ATOMS: atom_id res chain seq x y z
N MET A 1 -30.19 4.86 5.71
CA MET A 1 -29.67 3.99 6.78
C MET A 1 -28.18 3.86 6.57
N PRO A 2 -27.31 4.19 7.55
CA PRO A 2 -25.88 4.01 7.38
C PRO A 2 -25.61 2.50 7.44
N ARG A 3 -25.22 1.92 6.31
CA ARG A 3 -24.79 0.52 6.24
C ARG A 3 -23.40 0.41 6.87
N THR A 4 -23.22 -0.65 7.64
CA THR A 4 -21.99 -1.13 8.28
C THR A 4 -20.80 -1.05 7.30
N PRO A 5 -19.58 -0.67 7.74
CA PRO A 5 -18.40 -0.70 6.87
C PRO A 5 -18.19 -2.13 6.35
N MET A 6 -18.32 -2.28 5.03
CA MET A 6 -18.07 -3.52 4.32
C MET A 6 -16.54 -3.71 4.26
N ALA A 7 -16.05 -4.86 4.71
CA ALA A 7 -14.64 -5.20 4.63
C ALA A 7 -14.18 -5.18 3.16
N LEU A 8 -13.34 -4.20 2.82
CA LEU A 8 -12.72 -4.08 1.51
C LEU A 8 -11.67 -5.20 1.39
N VAL A 9 -11.91 -6.16 0.51
CA VAL A 9 -10.93 -7.21 0.21
C VAL A 9 -9.90 -6.63 -0.77
N VAL A 10 -8.72 -6.28 -0.26
CA VAL A 10 -7.54 -5.93 -1.06
C VAL A 10 -6.92 -7.26 -1.53
N LEU A 11 -7.10 -7.58 -2.81
CA LEU A 11 -6.49 -8.77 -3.42
C LEU A 11 -5.12 -8.42 -4.01
N THR A 12 -4.08 -9.10 -3.54
CA THR A 12 -2.77 -9.17 -4.22
C THR A 12 -2.38 -10.64 -4.30
N VAL A 13 -2.85 -11.43 -5.29
CA VAL A 13 -2.61 -12.88 -5.26
C VAL A 13 -2.08 -13.45 -6.58
N ALA A 14 -1.31 -14.53 -6.40
CA ALA A 14 -1.00 -15.65 -7.30
C ALA A 14 -0.28 -15.41 -8.63
N CYS A 15 0.99 -15.81 -8.67
CA CYS A 15 1.54 -16.44 -9.88
C CYS A 15 1.03 -17.89 -9.96
N THR A 16 0.70 -18.32 -11.18
CA THR A 16 0.23 -19.66 -11.52
C THR A 16 1.24 -20.77 -11.19
N PRO A 17 0.75 -21.99 -10.89
CA PRO A 17 1.61 -23.12 -10.50
C PRO A 17 2.44 -23.65 -11.68
N VAL A 18 3.74 -23.81 -11.46
CA VAL A 18 4.63 -24.61 -12.31
C VAL A 18 4.41 -26.09 -11.97
N PRO A 19 4.25 -27.00 -12.95
CA PRO A 19 4.07 -28.42 -12.67
C PRO A 19 5.31 -28.99 -11.96
N PRO A 20 5.14 -29.98 -11.06
CA PRO A 20 6.24 -30.52 -10.26
C PRO A 20 7.26 -31.22 -11.16
N SER A 21 8.49 -30.70 -11.20
CA SER A 21 9.63 -31.46 -11.70
C SER A 21 10.07 -32.43 -10.60
N THR A 22 9.95 -33.72 -10.83
CA THR A 22 10.53 -34.77 -9.99
C THR A 22 12.04 -34.82 -10.21
N GLY A 23 12.77 -33.91 -9.57
CA GLY A 23 14.23 -33.93 -9.47
C GLY A 23 14.71 -34.87 -8.34
N PRO A 24 15.88 -35.52 -8.48
CA PRO A 24 16.32 -36.56 -7.55
C PRO A 24 16.72 -35.96 -6.20
N ALA A 25 16.59 -36.80 -5.15
CA ALA A 25 16.99 -36.47 -3.79
C ALA A 25 18.47 -36.07 -3.72
N LEU A 26 18.72 -34.78 -3.46
CA LEU A 26 20.06 -34.26 -3.21
C LEU A 26 20.39 -34.40 -1.72
N THR A 27 21.28 -35.35 -1.43
CA THR A 27 22.03 -35.48 -0.19
C THR A 27 22.93 -34.25 -0.01
N GLY A 28 22.68 -33.47 1.05
CA GLY A 28 23.49 -32.30 1.44
C GLY A 28 22.72 -30.96 1.54
N GLN A 29 21.44 -30.97 1.95
CA GLN A 29 20.61 -29.76 1.90
C GLN A 29 21.04 -28.73 2.96
N SER A 30 21.39 -27.53 2.49
CA SER A 30 21.38 -26.33 3.31
C SER A 30 19.99 -26.14 3.92
N GLU A 31 19.95 -25.68 5.16
CA GLU A 31 18.71 -25.43 5.90
C GLU A 31 17.69 -24.61 5.06
N PRO A 32 16.37 -24.86 5.12
CA PRO A 32 15.37 -24.02 4.46
C PRO A 32 15.46 -22.53 4.85
N ALA A 33 15.20 -21.64 3.89
CA ALA A 33 15.30 -20.19 4.11
C ALA A 33 14.35 -19.66 5.20
N ALA A 34 13.14 -20.23 5.30
CA ALA A 34 12.18 -19.89 6.35
C ALA A 34 12.67 -20.26 7.76
N LEU A 35 13.34 -21.41 7.92
CA LEU A 35 13.93 -21.81 9.22
C LEU A 35 15.10 -20.90 9.61
N ARG A 36 15.94 -20.49 8.65
CA ARG A 36 16.99 -19.50 8.91
C ARG A 36 16.40 -18.18 9.40
N LEU A 37 15.38 -17.66 8.70
CA LEU A 37 14.68 -16.44 9.10
C LEU A 37 14.15 -16.57 10.53
N GLU A 38 13.45 -17.66 10.82
CA GLU A 38 12.86 -17.92 12.14
C GLU A 38 13.90 -17.93 13.25
N ARG A 39 15.06 -18.57 13.02
CA ARG A 39 16.15 -18.56 14.00
C ARG A 39 16.69 -17.15 14.23
N GLU A 40 16.94 -16.39 13.16
CA GLU A 40 17.44 -15.01 13.28
C GLU A 40 16.42 -14.11 14.02
N LEU A 41 15.13 -14.22 13.68
CA LEU A 41 14.05 -13.52 14.37
C LEU A 41 13.99 -13.88 15.86
N THR A 42 14.12 -15.18 16.17
CA THR A 42 14.14 -15.66 17.55
C THR A 42 15.34 -15.10 18.33
N ALA A 43 16.54 -15.11 17.73
CA ALA A 43 17.72 -14.53 18.36
C ALA A 43 17.57 -13.02 18.61
N LEU A 44 16.94 -12.29 17.69
CA LEU A 44 16.63 -10.87 17.85
C LEU A 44 15.65 -10.61 18.99
N GLY A 45 14.57 -11.39 19.09
CA GLY A 45 13.59 -11.28 20.19
C GLY A 45 14.24 -11.46 21.56
N HIS A 46 15.09 -12.50 21.71
CA HIS A 46 15.78 -12.78 22.97
C HIS A 46 16.79 -11.70 23.39
N THR A 47 17.47 -11.06 22.43
CA THR A 47 18.51 -10.06 22.74
C THR A 47 17.94 -8.70 23.09
N ARG A 48 16.73 -8.36 22.62
CA ARG A 48 16.13 -7.03 22.83
C ARG A 48 15.07 -7.02 23.94
N GLY A 49 14.40 -8.14 24.17
CA GLY A 49 13.26 -8.20 25.11
C GLY A 49 12.03 -7.42 24.63
N PRO A 50 10.89 -7.50 25.35
CA PRO A 50 9.60 -6.97 24.91
C PRO A 50 9.51 -5.44 24.84
N ASP A 51 10.45 -4.71 25.47
CA ASP A 51 10.50 -3.24 25.43
C ASP A 51 11.73 -2.70 24.69
N GLY A 52 12.59 -3.58 24.16
CA GLY A 52 13.84 -3.17 23.50
C GLY A 52 13.64 -2.61 22.09
N LEU A 53 12.48 -2.83 21.49
CA LEU A 53 12.11 -2.33 20.16
C LEU A 53 11.03 -1.25 20.25
N TRP A 54 9.93 -1.59 20.91
CA TRP A 54 8.77 -0.74 21.16
C TRP A 54 8.04 -1.24 22.42
N PRO A 55 7.46 -0.38 23.27
CA PRO A 55 6.82 -0.81 24.52
C PRO A 55 5.73 -1.87 24.30
N GLY A 56 5.85 -3.01 24.98
CA GLY A 56 4.90 -4.11 24.89
C GLY A 56 4.89 -4.88 23.56
N PHE A 57 5.88 -4.66 22.69
CA PHE A 57 5.99 -5.36 21.41
C PHE A 57 7.07 -6.45 21.47
N ASP A 58 6.62 -7.71 21.45
CA ASP A 58 7.49 -8.87 21.26
C ASP A 58 7.26 -9.49 19.87
N PRO A 59 8.24 -9.38 18.93
CA PRO A 59 8.08 -9.93 17.59
C PRO A 59 7.98 -11.47 17.59
N VAL A 60 8.50 -12.17 18.60
CA VAL A 60 8.38 -13.65 18.68
C VAL A 60 7.07 -14.09 19.36
N ALA A 61 6.26 -13.17 19.88
CA ALA A 61 4.91 -13.48 20.33
C ALA A 61 3.88 -13.48 19.17
N VAL A 62 4.24 -12.90 18.03
CA VAL A 62 3.35 -12.79 16.85
C VAL A 62 3.48 -14.04 15.97
N PRO A 63 2.38 -14.70 15.57
CA PRO A 63 2.40 -15.77 14.58
C PRO A 63 2.98 -15.30 13.24
N LEU A 64 3.77 -16.14 12.58
CA LEU A 64 4.47 -15.79 11.34
C LEU A 64 4.24 -16.84 10.25
N ALA A 65 3.79 -16.40 9.08
CA ALA A 65 3.71 -17.18 7.86
C ALA A 65 4.79 -16.73 6.86
N VAL A 66 5.61 -17.66 6.37
CA VAL A 66 6.69 -17.39 5.41
C VAL A 66 6.49 -18.23 4.15
N PHE A 67 6.32 -17.59 2.99
CA PHE A 67 6.39 -18.28 1.71
C PHE A 67 7.82 -18.25 1.17
N ASP A 68 8.45 -19.43 1.01
CA ASP A 68 9.85 -19.57 0.59
C ASP A 68 10.04 -19.68 -0.93
N GLY A 69 8.97 -19.49 -1.71
CA GLY A 69 8.93 -19.71 -3.15
C GLY A 69 8.37 -21.08 -3.56
N ASN A 70 8.30 -22.04 -2.64
CA ASN A 70 7.75 -23.38 -2.90
C ASN A 70 6.72 -23.82 -1.85
N ARG A 71 6.89 -23.40 -0.59
CA ARG A 71 6.07 -23.80 0.56
C ARG A 71 5.74 -22.60 1.43
N THR A 72 4.58 -22.64 2.06
CA THR A 72 4.24 -21.75 3.17
C THR A 72 4.58 -22.44 4.48
N TRP A 73 5.40 -21.77 5.27
CA TRP A 73 5.80 -22.16 6.61
C TRP A 73 5.03 -21.34 7.61
N LEU A 74 4.57 -21.95 8.68
CA LEU A 74 3.81 -21.31 9.72
C LEU A 74 4.48 -21.58 11.07
N PHE A 75 4.85 -20.49 11.75
CA PHE A 75 5.60 -20.48 13.00
C PHE A 75 4.73 -19.89 14.10
N ARG A 76 4.76 -20.52 15.29
CA ARG A 76 4.11 -20.03 16.52
C ARG A 76 2.62 -19.76 16.40
N HIS A 77 1.95 -20.42 15.46
CA HIS A 77 0.52 -20.22 15.23
C HIS A 77 -0.30 -21.09 16.18
N PRO A 78 -1.26 -20.53 16.94
CA PRO A 78 -1.95 -21.26 18.01
C PRO A 78 -2.98 -22.26 17.50
N SER A 79 -3.50 -22.06 16.29
CA SER A 79 -4.49 -22.96 15.67
C SER A 79 -4.23 -23.09 14.16
N PRO A 80 -3.17 -23.81 13.75
CA PRO A 80 -2.84 -24.01 12.34
C PRO A 80 -4.04 -24.61 11.55
N PRO A 81 -4.37 -24.09 10.36
CA PRO A 81 -5.38 -24.69 9.48
C PRO A 81 -5.03 -26.13 9.06
N GLU A 82 -6.03 -26.93 8.67
CA GLU A 82 -5.88 -28.37 8.37
C GLU A 82 -4.93 -28.67 7.20
N GLU A 83 -4.77 -27.73 6.27
CA GLU A 83 -3.86 -27.82 5.13
C GLU A 83 -2.38 -27.74 5.51
N PHE A 84 -2.07 -27.33 6.75
CA PHE A 84 -0.72 -27.34 7.28
C PHE A 84 -0.44 -28.64 8.04
N ALA A 85 0.73 -29.23 7.75
CA ALA A 85 1.22 -30.40 8.46
C ALA A 85 2.51 -30.08 9.23
N ALA A 86 2.71 -30.73 10.38
CA ALA A 86 3.95 -30.61 11.13
C ALA A 86 5.16 -31.00 10.26
N MET A 87 6.20 -30.19 10.25
CA MET A 87 7.42 -30.44 9.47
C MET A 87 8.03 -31.81 9.81
N SER A 88 8.03 -32.16 11.09
CA SER A 88 8.46 -33.46 11.59
C SER A 88 7.90 -33.73 12.99
N GLN A 89 7.93 -34.98 13.44
CA GLN A 89 7.59 -35.31 14.83
C GLN A 89 8.50 -34.62 15.86
N ALA A 90 9.75 -34.30 15.49
CA ALA A 90 10.71 -33.61 16.36
C ALA A 90 10.53 -32.08 16.39
N ALA A 91 9.73 -31.52 15.46
CA ALA A 91 9.43 -30.09 15.38
C ALA A 91 7.92 -29.86 15.13
N PRO A 92 7.05 -30.28 16.07
CA PRO A 92 5.59 -30.26 15.86
C PRO A 92 5.01 -28.84 15.80
N THR A 93 5.75 -27.84 16.27
CA THR A 93 5.34 -26.43 16.28
C THR A 93 5.63 -25.69 14.98
N VAL A 94 6.38 -26.30 14.05
CA VAL A 94 6.63 -25.76 12.71
C VAL A 94 5.71 -26.48 11.73
N GLN A 95 4.84 -25.70 11.11
CA GLN A 95 3.75 -26.19 10.28
C GLN A 95 4.01 -25.79 8.82
N VAL A 96 3.77 -26.70 7.87
CA VAL A 96 4.17 -26.52 6.47
C VAL A 96 3.06 -26.94 5.53
N MET A 97 2.79 -26.09 4.53
CA MET A 97 1.88 -26.34 3.42
C MET A 97 2.68 -26.28 2.11
N ILE A 98 2.39 -27.19 1.17
CA ILE A 98 2.95 -27.12 -0.19
C ILE A 98 2.28 -25.99 -0.96
N GLY A 99 3.08 -25.21 -1.69
CA GLY A 99 2.60 -24.05 -2.42
C GLY A 99 2.49 -22.82 -1.53
N ARG A 100 1.79 -21.81 -2.03
CA ARG A 100 1.56 -20.54 -1.36
C ARG A 100 0.15 -20.53 -0.80
N HIS A 101 0.01 -20.37 0.50
CA HIS A 101 -1.30 -20.14 1.13
C HIS A 101 -1.90 -18.82 0.63
N ASP A 102 -3.19 -18.81 0.30
CA ASP A 102 -3.87 -17.67 -0.36
C ASP A 102 -3.77 -16.36 0.43
N ALA A 103 -3.81 -16.44 1.77
CA ALA A 103 -3.67 -15.28 2.65
C ALA A 103 -2.26 -14.65 2.65
N VAL A 104 -1.22 -15.38 2.22
CA VAL A 104 0.16 -14.87 2.14
C VAL A 104 0.33 -14.13 0.81
N ALA A 105 -0.46 -13.07 0.63
CA ALA A 105 -0.65 -12.29 -0.61
C ALA A 105 0.45 -11.23 -0.85
N ALA A 106 1.01 -10.71 0.23
CA ALA A 106 2.10 -9.72 0.23
C ALA A 106 2.97 -9.90 1.48
N ASN A 107 4.03 -9.10 1.60
CA ASN A 107 4.61 -8.81 2.91
C ASN A 107 3.64 -7.85 3.61
N SER A 108 2.95 -8.34 4.65
CA SER A 108 1.94 -7.60 5.43
C SER A 108 1.53 -8.41 6.65
N SER A 109 0.29 -8.24 7.14
CA SER A 109 -0.40 -9.25 7.95
C SER A 109 -1.68 -9.75 7.29
N ALA A 110 -2.10 -10.96 7.65
CA ALA A 110 -3.36 -11.55 7.21
C ALA A 110 -3.99 -12.39 8.33
N GLU A 111 -5.30 -12.64 8.23
CA GLU A 111 -5.98 -13.63 9.06
C GLU A 111 -5.75 -15.03 8.48
N ILE A 112 -5.14 -15.93 9.26
CA ILE A 112 -4.95 -17.34 8.92
C ILE A 112 -5.59 -18.16 10.02
N GLY A 113 -6.57 -19.01 9.68
CA GLY A 113 -7.31 -19.77 10.70
C GLY A 113 -8.00 -18.90 11.78
N GLY A 114 -8.37 -17.65 11.44
CA GLY A 114 -8.96 -16.69 12.39
C GLY A 114 -7.98 -16.04 13.36
N VAL A 115 -6.67 -16.09 13.04
CA VAL A 115 -5.61 -15.47 13.83
C VAL A 115 -4.82 -14.48 12.97
N ALA A 116 -4.71 -13.24 13.46
CA ALA A 116 -3.84 -12.23 12.87
C ALA A 116 -2.38 -12.72 12.86
N THR A 117 -1.84 -12.86 11.66
CA THR A 117 -0.55 -13.48 11.39
C THR A 117 0.30 -12.57 10.51
N ALA A 118 1.56 -12.36 10.88
CA ALA A 118 2.52 -11.66 10.04
C ALA A 118 2.85 -12.52 8.82
N THR A 119 2.99 -11.92 7.65
CA THR A 119 3.21 -12.63 6.37
C THR A 119 4.45 -12.11 5.68
N VAL A 120 5.35 -13.02 5.28
CA VAL A 120 6.59 -12.70 4.58
C VAL A 120 6.75 -13.60 3.35
N ILE A 121 7.12 -13.01 2.23
CA ILE A 121 7.43 -13.67 0.97
C ILE A 121 8.92 -13.51 0.70
N LEU A 122 9.64 -14.62 0.68
CA LEU A 122 11.07 -14.63 0.37
C LEU A 122 11.25 -14.64 -1.14
N ALA A 123 11.54 -13.47 -1.70
CA ALA A 123 11.93 -13.37 -3.10
C ALA A 123 13.38 -13.91 -3.28
N PRO A 124 13.63 -14.91 -4.15
CA PRO A 124 14.94 -15.56 -4.28
C PRO A 124 16.09 -14.64 -4.76
N SER A 125 15.77 -13.46 -5.30
CA SER A 125 16.73 -12.62 -6.06
C SER A 125 16.74 -11.14 -5.67
N SER A 126 16.14 -10.77 -4.53
CA SER A 126 16.09 -9.35 -4.13
C SER A 126 17.49 -8.86 -3.71
N PRO A 127 17.97 -7.70 -4.22
CA PRO A 127 19.19 -7.07 -3.73
C PRO A 127 19.11 -6.86 -2.22
N GLY A 128 20.13 -7.31 -1.47
CA GLY A 128 20.15 -7.21 0.00
C GLY A 128 19.38 -8.30 0.75
N ALA A 129 18.85 -9.32 0.04
CA ALA A 129 18.26 -10.51 0.67
C ALA A 129 19.31 -11.30 1.46
N SER A 130 19.29 -11.11 2.78
CA SER A 130 20.11 -11.85 3.74
C SER A 130 19.21 -12.35 4.87
N PRO A 131 19.60 -13.41 5.62
CA PRO A 131 18.81 -13.86 6.76
C PRO A 131 18.53 -12.73 7.77
N PRO A 132 19.50 -11.86 8.15
CA PRO A 132 19.22 -10.68 8.98
C PRO A 132 18.23 -9.69 8.35
N SER A 133 18.34 -9.43 7.03
CA SER A 133 17.41 -8.54 6.34
C SER A 133 15.98 -9.08 6.34
N HIS A 134 15.81 -10.40 6.14
CA HIS A 134 14.50 -11.04 6.19
C HIS A 134 13.92 -11.09 7.61
N ALA A 135 14.76 -11.28 8.63
CA ALA A 135 14.32 -11.22 10.02
C ALA A 135 13.87 -9.79 10.40
N ALA A 136 14.60 -8.76 9.96
CA ALA A 136 14.18 -7.37 10.14
C ALA A 136 12.84 -7.08 9.44
N LEU A 137 12.64 -7.58 8.22
CA LEU A 137 11.35 -7.52 7.53
C LEU A 137 10.28 -8.28 8.32
N ALA A 138 10.55 -9.46 8.85
CA ALA A 138 9.56 -10.18 9.67
C ALA A 138 9.18 -9.40 10.95
N VAL A 139 10.11 -8.65 11.55
CA VAL A 139 9.82 -7.73 12.65
C VAL A 139 8.90 -6.58 12.19
N HIS A 140 9.16 -6.01 11.01
CA HIS A 140 8.30 -5.01 10.38
C HIS A 140 6.85 -5.52 10.27
N GLU A 141 6.68 -6.70 9.68
CA GLU A 141 5.35 -7.29 9.47
C GLU A 141 4.67 -7.70 10.78
N ALA A 142 5.43 -8.20 11.74
CA ALA A 142 4.93 -8.46 13.09
C ALA A 142 4.48 -7.18 13.80
N PHE A 143 5.16 -6.05 13.54
CA PHE A 143 4.77 -4.77 14.13
C PHE A 143 3.42 -4.28 13.60
N HIS A 144 3.09 -4.54 12.33
CA HIS A 144 1.75 -4.24 11.82
C HIS A 144 0.64 -5.04 12.53
N VAL A 145 0.89 -6.30 12.91
CA VAL A 145 -0.07 -7.08 13.72
C VAL A 145 -0.27 -6.41 15.08
N PHE A 146 0.82 -6.00 15.74
CA PHE A 146 0.78 -5.28 17.00
C PHE A 146 0.03 -3.94 16.90
N GLN A 147 0.35 -3.12 15.89
CA GLN A 147 -0.29 -1.83 15.65
C GLN A 147 -1.79 -1.99 15.44
N ARG A 148 -2.24 -2.94 14.61
CA ARG A 148 -3.68 -3.15 14.33
C ARG A 148 -4.45 -3.61 15.56
N ALA A 149 -3.83 -4.42 16.42
CA ALA A 149 -4.46 -4.89 17.64
C ALA A 149 -4.63 -3.77 18.69
N ARG A 150 -3.71 -2.80 18.72
CA ARG A 150 -3.61 -1.81 19.80
C ARG A 150 -4.05 -0.40 19.40
N HIS A 151 -3.74 -0.01 18.18
CA HIS A 151 -3.95 1.31 17.60
C HIS A 151 -4.59 1.19 16.19
N PRO A 152 -5.85 0.72 16.08
CA PRO A 152 -6.51 0.50 14.80
C PRO A 152 -6.67 1.77 13.96
N ALA A 153 -6.51 2.96 14.55
CA ALA A 153 -6.55 4.24 13.86
C ALA A 153 -5.18 4.68 13.27
N TRP A 154 -4.09 3.96 13.53
CA TRP A 154 -2.77 4.25 12.94
C TRP A 154 -2.69 3.72 11.51
N ALA A 155 -3.53 4.25 10.64
CA ALA A 155 -3.56 3.89 9.23
C ALA A 155 -4.01 5.07 8.37
N GLY A 156 -3.37 5.23 7.21
CA GLY A 156 -3.89 6.08 6.15
C GLY A 156 -5.03 5.36 5.43
N ASN A 157 -6.08 6.08 5.07
CA ASN A 157 -7.14 5.53 4.22
C ASN A 157 -6.70 5.60 2.75
N GLU A 158 -6.30 4.46 2.16
CA GLU A 158 -5.82 4.38 0.77
C GLU A 158 -6.81 4.96 -0.26
N ALA A 159 -8.11 5.00 0.06
CA ALA A 159 -9.09 5.66 -0.79
C ALA A 159 -8.80 7.15 -1.00
N ASP A 160 -8.23 7.82 0.01
CA ASP A 160 -7.98 9.26 -0.02
C ASP A 160 -6.90 9.63 -1.06
N LEU A 161 -6.03 8.69 -1.47
CA LEU A 161 -5.10 8.89 -2.57
C LEU A 161 -5.80 9.22 -3.89
N PHE A 162 -7.04 8.76 -4.10
CA PHE A 162 -7.80 9.03 -5.32
C PHE A 162 -8.37 10.44 -5.41
N VAL A 163 -8.29 11.20 -4.31
CA VAL A 163 -8.68 12.61 -4.25
C VAL A 163 -7.52 13.51 -3.80
N TYR A 164 -6.37 12.93 -3.42
CA TYR A 164 -5.18 13.66 -3.01
C TYR A 164 -4.72 14.62 -4.10
N SER A 165 -4.51 15.89 -3.73
CA SER A 165 -4.10 16.94 -4.66
C SER A 165 -2.61 16.82 -5.04
N THR A 166 -2.34 16.34 -6.25
CA THR A 166 -0.98 16.19 -6.79
C THR A 166 -0.59 17.29 -7.78
N ASP A 167 -1.50 18.26 -8.02
CA ASP A 167 -1.39 19.22 -9.14
C ASP A 167 -1.14 20.65 -8.63
N ASN A 168 -1.00 20.83 -7.31
CA ASN A 168 -0.67 22.12 -6.71
C ASN A 168 0.86 22.30 -6.63
N ALA A 169 1.43 23.04 -7.58
CA ALA A 169 2.86 23.30 -7.64
C ALA A 169 3.41 24.01 -6.38
N ASN A 170 2.63 24.88 -5.73
CA ASN A 170 3.05 25.55 -4.49
C ASN A 170 3.15 24.56 -3.32
N ALA A 171 2.15 23.68 -3.18
CA ALA A 171 2.18 22.63 -2.16
C ALA A 171 3.33 21.65 -2.41
N LEU A 172 3.59 21.30 -3.67
CA LEU A 172 4.73 20.45 -4.06
C LEU A 172 6.08 21.12 -3.80
N ALA A 173 6.22 22.42 -4.06
CA ALA A 173 7.44 23.17 -3.74
C ALA A 173 7.74 23.16 -2.24
N LEU A 174 6.72 23.41 -1.40
CA LEU A 174 6.84 23.31 0.05
C LEU A 174 7.18 21.88 0.49
N ARG A 175 6.60 20.85 -0.15
CA ARG A 175 6.90 19.45 0.13
C ARG A 175 8.39 19.13 -0.10
N ARG A 176 8.97 19.67 -1.18
CA ARG A 176 10.40 19.54 -1.51
C ARG A 176 11.29 20.20 -0.45
N LEU A 177 10.92 21.41 -0.02
CA LEU A 177 11.64 22.13 1.03
C LEU A 177 11.52 21.43 2.39
N GLU A 178 10.36 20.87 2.72
CA GLU A 178 10.14 20.05 3.91
C GLU A 178 11.07 18.83 3.91
N SER A 179 11.09 18.02 2.84
CA SER A 179 11.99 16.87 2.73
C SER A 179 13.47 17.27 2.82
N ALA A 180 13.84 18.41 2.21
CA ALA A 180 15.19 18.94 2.30
C ALA A 180 15.57 19.36 3.72
N ALA A 181 14.67 20.02 4.45
CA ALA A 181 14.88 20.45 5.82
C ALA A 181 14.99 19.26 6.78
N LEU A 182 14.15 18.22 6.59
CA LEU A 182 14.26 16.97 7.34
C LEU A 182 15.62 16.30 7.14
N ARG A 183 16.13 16.27 5.91
CA ARG A 183 17.47 15.73 5.62
C ARG A 183 18.56 16.49 6.39
N VAL A 184 18.55 17.82 6.33
CA VAL A 184 19.52 18.63 7.07
C VAL A 184 19.37 18.43 8.58
N ALA A 185 18.15 18.30 9.10
CA ALA A 185 17.90 18.02 10.51
C ALA A 185 18.44 16.64 10.94
N LEU A 186 18.34 15.63 10.07
CA LEU A 186 18.85 14.27 10.30
C LEU A 186 20.39 14.21 10.27
N ASP A 187 21.03 15.02 9.42
CA ASP A 187 22.49 15.09 9.31
C ASP A 187 23.11 15.96 10.42
N ALA A 188 22.37 16.95 10.92
CA ALA A 188 22.81 17.83 11.99
C ALA A 188 22.63 17.21 13.39
N THR A 189 23.24 17.85 14.39
CA THR A 189 23.14 17.50 15.82
C THR A 189 22.73 18.70 16.67
N GLY A 190 22.22 18.44 17.88
CA GLY A 190 21.91 19.47 18.87
C GLY A 190 20.95 20.56 18.36
N ALA A 191 21.26 21.83 18.69
CA ALA A 191 20.42 22.97 18.34
C ALA A 191 20.22 23.15 16.82
N ALA A 192 21.22 22.81 16.00
CA ALA A 192 21.10 22.88 14.55
C ALA A 192 20.08 21.85 14.02
N SER A 193 20.10 20.62 14.55
CA SER A 193 19.11 19.59 14.23
C SER A 193 17.69 20.05 14.61
N ALA A 194 17.51 20.58 15.82
CA ALA A 194 16.22 21.09 16.28
C ALA A 194 15.71 22.25 15.41
N CYS A 195 16.57 23.21 15.08
CA CYS A 195 16.21 24.37 14.25
C CYS A 195 15.77 23.98 12.83
N TRP A 196 16.44 23.01 12.20
CA TRP A 196 16.03 22.51 10.89
C TRP A 196 14.78 21.61 10.95
N ALA A 197 14.62 20.81 12.01
CA ALA A 197 13.39 20.06 12.24
C ALA A 197 12.19 21.01 12.40
N HIS A 198 12.37 22.09 13.16
CA HIS A 198 11.36 23.14 13.29
C HIS A 198 11.03 23.79 11.95
N HIS A 199 12.05 24.15 11.15
CA HIS A 199 11.84 24.70 9.81
C HIS A 199 11.06 23.74 8.89
N ALA A 200 11.33 22.43 8.97
CA ALA A 200 10.59 21.41 8.24
C ALA A 200 9.10 21.41 8.65
N LEU A 201 8.81 21.46 9.96
CA LEU A 201 7.45 21.44 10.49
C LEU A 201 6.66 22.72 10.18
N VAL A 202 7.31 23.89 10.20
CA VAL A 202 6.68 25.16 9.75
C VAL A 202 6.36 25.09 8.26
N THR A 203 7.29 24.58 7.45
CA THR A 203 7.08 24.37 6.01
C THR A 203 5.94 23.40 5.75
N ARG A 204 5.89 22.31 6.50
CA ARG A 204 4.80 21.33 6.49
C ARG A 204 3.46 21.96 6.86
N GLY A 205 3.40 22.78 7.90
CA GLY A 205 2.18 23.51 8.29
C GLY A 205 1.66 24.43 7.19
N ARG A 206 2.55 25.17 6.51
CA ARG A 206 2.18 25.99 5.34
C ARG A 206 1.64 25.14 4.19
N ARG A 207 2.23 23.97 3.95
CA ARG A 207 1.78 23.02 2.92
C ARG A 207 0.42 22.42 3.28
N PHE A 208 0.24 22.00 4.53
CA PHE A 208 -1.02 21.44 5.03
C PHE A 208 -2.16 22.45 4.95
N GLY A 209 -1.90 23.75 5.10
CA GLY A 209 -2.88 24.80 4.83
C GLY A 209 -3.40 24.85 3.38
N MET A 210 -2.78 24.11 2.45
CA MET A 210 -3.20 23.98 1.04
C MET A 210 -3.83 22.62 0.71
N LEU A 211 -3.94 21.72 1.69
CA LEU A 211 -4.51 20.38 1.55
C LEU A 211 -5.83 20.28 2.32
N ASP A 212 -6.70 19.38 1.88
CA ASP A 212 -7.88 19.02 2.65
C ASP A 212 -7.52 18.13 3.86
N SER A 213 -8.44 18.02 4.81
CA SER A 213 -8.20 17.26 6.04
C SER A 213 -8.02 15.76 5.82
N ALA A 214 -8.62 15.18 4.78
CA ALA A 214 -8.46 13.76 4.48
C ALA A 214 -7.04 13.48 3.94
N SER A 215 -6.52 14.35 3.07
CA SER A 215 -5.13 14.30 2.60
C SER A 215 -4.11 14.41 3.76
N ILE A 216 -4.37 15.29 4.74
CA ILE A 216 -3.52 15.42 5.93
C ILE A 216 -3.59 14.18 6.82
N ALA A 217 -4.81 13.68 7.06
CA ALA A 217 -5.04 12.47 7.85
C ALA A 217 -4.39 11.25 7.19
N TYR A 218 -4.45 11.14 5.86
CA TYR A 218 -3.78 10.11 5.08
C TYR A 218 -2.26 10.12 5.29
N GLU A 219 -1.59 11.27 5.15
CA GLU A 219 -0.14 11.36 5.38
C GLU A 219 0.22 10.94 6.82
N ARG A 220 -0.44 11.50 7.82
CA ARG A 220 -0.16 11.21 9.24
C ARG A 220 -0.44 9.75 9.60
N GLY A 221 -1.55 9.19 9.12
CA GLY A 221 -1.90 7.79 9.31
C GLY A 221 -0.91 6.85 8.64
N THR A 222 -0.43 7.21 7.44
CA THR A 222 0.59 6.43 6.72
C THR A 222 1.96 6.50 7.41
N GLU A 223 2.34 7.67 7.92
CA GLU A 223 3.56 7.86 8.72
C GLU A 223 3.53 7.03 10.02
N LEU A 224 2.36 6.95 10.68
CA LEU A 224 2.16 6.12 11.85
C LEU A 224 2.20 4.63 11.50
N ASN A 225 1.52 4.20 10.44
CA ASN A 225 1.49 2.79 10.05
C ASN A 225 2.89 2.31 9.59
N GLU A 226 3.36 2.86 8.49
CA GLU A 226 4.51 2.34 7.72
C GLU A 226 5.83 2.96 8.19
N GLY A 227 5.79 4.23 8.60
CA GLY A 227 6.96 4.92 9.14
C GLY A 227 7.41 4.33 10.48
N LEU A 228 6.48 3.95 11.37
CA LEU A 228 6.83 3.30 12.64
C LEU A 228 7.27 1.85 12.46
N ALA A 229 6.63 1.10 11.55
CA ALA A 229 7.10 -0.25 11.21
C ALA A 229 8.53 -0.21 10.63
N SER A 230 8.80 0.74 9.74
CA SER A 230 10.16 1.02 9.22
C SER A 230 11.14 1.45 10.31
N TYR A 231 10.68 2.19 11.32
CA TYR A 231 11.49 2.61 12.46
C TYR A 231 11.91 1.44 13.36
N VAL A 232 10.98 0.53 13.65
CA VAL A 232 11.26 -0.69 14.41
C VAL A 232 12.17 -1.62 13.62
N GLU A 233 11.93 -1.78 12.32
CA GLU A 233 12.81 -2.52 11.41
C GLU A 233 14.24 -1.95 11.38
N ARG A 234 14.37 -0.62 11.27
CA ARG A 234 15.66 0.08 11.31
C ARG A 234 16.40 -0.21 12.62
N LYS A 235 15.69 -0.12 13.77
CA LYS A 235 16.27 -0.44 15.08
C LYS A 235 16.91 -1.82 15.07
N VAL A 236 16.25 -2.81 14.50
CA VAL A 236 16.75 -4.19 14.38
C VAL A 236 17.99 -4.27 13.50
N ARG A 237 17.94 -3.66 12.31
CA ARG A 237 19.07 -3.66 11.35
C ARG A 237 20.33 -3.00 11.91
N GLY A 238 20.18 -2.08 12.85
CA GLY A 238 21.30 -1.29 13.39
C GLY A 238 21.85 -0.27 12.40
N ASP A 239 21.14 -0.03 11.29
CA ASP A 239 21.48 1.03 10.35
C ASP A 239 21.00 2.38 10.91
N ASN A 240 21.85 3.39 10.84
CA ASN A 240 21.54 4.73 11.28
C ASN A 240 20.95 5.60 10.18
N ALA A 241 21.10 5.23 8.91
CA ALA A 241 20.68 6.03 7.78
C ALA A 241 19.15 6.11 7.67
N VAL A 242 18.65 7.33 7.43
CA VAL A 242 17.28 7.58 6.97
C VAL A 242 17.42 8.20 5.59
N ILE A 243 16.91 7.52 4.57
CA ILE A 243 17.08 7.95 3.18
C ILE A 243 15.90 8.83 2.78
N LEU A 244 16.16 10.11 2.63
CA LEU A 244 15.28 11.06 1.94
C LEU A 244 15.98 11.50 0.65
N PRO A 245 15.50 11.07 -0.54
CA PRO A 245 16.19 11.29 -1.80
C PRO A 245 16.40 12.79 -2.05
N ALA A 246 17.60 13.15 -2.53
CA ALA A 246 17.93 14.55 -2.86
C ALA A 246 17.06 15.10 -4.00
N ASP A 247 16.75 14.25 -4.98
CA ASP A 247 15.90 14.57 -6.13
C ASP A 247 14.40 14.60 -5.79
N GLU A 248 14.05 14.17 -4.57
CA GLU A 248 12.68 14.03 -4.08
C GLU A 248 11.85 12.96 -4.83
N TYR A 249 10.74 12.58 -4.22
CA TYR A 249 9.67 11.75 -4.78
C TYR A 249 8.89 12.52 -5.87
N GLY A 250 8.26 11.80 -6.80
CA GLY A 250 7.35 12.38 -7.79
C GLY A 250 6.07 12.95 -7.13
N PRO A 251 5.26 13.76 -7.84
CA PRO A 251 4.08 14.37 -7.21
C PRO A 251 3.07 13.33 -6.71
N ALA A 252 2.88 12.23 -7.44
CA ALA A 252 1.99 11.12 -7.07
C ALA A 252 2.57 10.13 -6.04
N ASP A 253 3.87 10.19 -5.72
CA ASP A 253 4.56 9.26 -4.81
C ASP A 253 4.33 9.60 -3.33
N VAL A 254 3.12 10.03 -2.98
CA VAL A 254 2.73 10.49 -1.63
C VAL A 254 2.92 9.38 -0.61
N ARG A 255 2.50 8.15 -0.96
CA ARG A 255 2.61 6.98 -0.08
C ARG A 255 4.06 6.68 0.29
N VAL A 256 4.91 6.44 -0.71
CA VAL A 256 6.33 6.10 -0.48
C VAL A 256 7.04 7.23 0.26
N ARG A 257 6.70 8.49 -0.03
CA ARG A 257 7.21 9.62 0.74
C ARG A 257 6.83 9.55 2.22
N ALA A 258 5.55 9.28 2.52
CA ALA A 258 5.05 9.22 3.89
C ALA A 258 5.74 8.12 4.72
N TYR A 259 6.16 7.02 4.09
CA TYR A 259 6.91 5.95 4.76
C TYR A 259 8.24 6.51 5.26
N ALA A 260 8.96 7.21 4.37
CA ALA A 260 10.26 7.78 4.67
C ALA A 260 10.17 8.98 5.64
N THR A 261 9.15 9.83 5.53
CA THR A 261 8.97 10.95 6.47
C THR A 261 8.54 10.47 7.85
N GLY A 262 7.71 9.43 7.96
CA GLY A 262 7.34 8.84 9.24
C GLY A 262 8.57 8.30 9.99
N LEU A 263 9.43 7.56 9.28
CA LEU A 263 10.73 7.13 9.81
C LEU A 263 11.61 8.32 10.23
N ALA A 264 11.73 9.35 9.39
CA ALA A 264 12.51 10.55 9.70
C ALA A 264 12.02 11.26 10.96
N LEU A 265 10.71 11.42 11.11
CA LEU A 265 10.10 12.05 12.28
C LEU A 265 10.35 11.23 13.54
N ALA A 266 10.20 9.90 13.50
CA ALA A 266 10.50 9.02 14.63
C ALA A 266 11.98 9.11 15.07
N VAL A 267 12.92 9.15 14.12
CA VAL A 267 14.36 9.32 14.41
C VAL A 267 14.67 10.70 15.00
N LEU A 268 13.99 11.76 14.56
CA LEU A 268 14.15 13.09 15.16
C LEU A 268 13.52 13.17 16.56
N LEU A 269 12.40 12.48 16.78
CA LEU A 269 11.77 12.36 18.09
C LEU A 269 12.69 11.63 19.10
N ASP A 270 13.40 10.58 18.69
CA ASP A 270 14.41 9.94 19.54
C ASP A 270 15.49 10.92 20.02
N ARG A 271 15.84 11.92 19.20
CA ARG A 271 16.89 12.90 19.52
C ARG A 271 16.40 14.03 20.40
N HIS A 272 15.16 14.49 20.17
CA HIS A 272 14.67 15.76 20.72
C HIS A 272 13.55 15.59 21.76
N ALA A 273 12.91 14.42 21.83
CA ALA A 273 11.79 14.14 22.71
C ALA A 273 11.92 12.77 23.41
N PRO A 274 12.90 12.57 24.31
CA PRO A 274 12.99 11.32 25.07
C PRO A 274 11.65 11.01 25.76
N GLY A 275 11.11 9.81 25.53
CA GLY A 275 9.79 9.41 26.05
C GLY A 275 8.62 9.61 25.09
N TRP A 276 8.85 10.12 23.86
CA TRP A 276 7.80 10.33 22.86
C TRP A 276 6.97 9.08 22.55
N VAL A 277 7.58 7.89 22.61
CA VAL A 277 6.87 6.63 22.35
C VAL A 277 5.78 6.39 23.39
N THR A 278 6.07 6.63 24.67
CA THR A 278 5.09 6.52 25.76
C THR A 278 3.96 7.54 25.61
N GLU A 279 4.29 8.76 25.18
CA GLU A 279 3.29 9.80 24.92
C GLU A 279 2.40 9.42 23.72
N LEU A 280 2.99 8.94 22.63
CA LEU A 280 2.25 8.49 21.45
C LEU A 280 1.31 7.32 21.78
N GLU A 281 1.81 6.33 22.51
CA GLU A 281 1.04 5.16 23.00
C GLU A 281 -0.15 5.52 23.88
N SER A 282 -0.17 6.71 24.48
CA SER A 282 -1.25 7.13 25.38
C SER A 282 -2.53 7.53 24.64
N SER A 283 -2.47 7.80 23.33
CA SER A 283 -3.63 8.26 22.56
C SER A 283 -3.42 8.17 21.05
N ASP A 284 -4.38 7.52 20.37
CA ASP A 284 -4.48 7.43 18.90
C ASP A 284 -4.68 8.79 18.19
N ARG A 285 -4.88 9.88 18.94
CA ARG A 285 -5.06 11.22 18.38
C ARG A 285 -3.74 11.93 18.09
N HIS A 286 -2.62 11.43 18.59
CA HIS A 286 -1.33 12.06 18.39
C HIS A 286 -0.75 11.73 17.01
N SER A 287 -0.08 12.71 16.41
CA SER A 287 0.74 12.51 15.21
C SER A 287 2.21 12.84 15.49
N LEU A 288 3.11 12.24 14.71
CA LEU A 288 4.56 12.38 14.90
C LEU A 288 5.03 13.83 14.71
N ASP A 289 4.46 14.54 13.73
CA ASP A 289 4.79 15.94 13.46
C ASP A 289 4.36 16.87 14.61
N GLU A 290 3.23 16.61 15.26
CA GLU A 290 2.75 17.40 16.39
C GLU A 290 3.58 17.16 17.65
N LEU A 291 3.95 15.90 17.93
CA LEU A 291 4.87 15.55 19.01
C LEU A 291 6.22 16.24 18.81
N LEU A 292 6.78 16.15 17.60
CA LEU A 292 8.08 16.74 17.30
C LEU A 292 8.04 18.26 17.39
N SER A 293 6.97 18.90 16.91
CA SER A 293 6.80 20.36 16.95
C SER A 293 6.90 20.92 18.37
N ARG A 294 6.33 20.22 19.36
CA ARG A 294 6.44 20.60 20.78
C ARG A 294 7.88 20.52 21.29
N ALA A 295 8.63 19.53 20.84
CA ALA A 295 9.99 19.27 21.29
C ALA A 295 11.04 20.19 20.65
N VAL A 296 10.81 20.65 19.42
CA VAL A 296 11.78 21.46 18.67
C VAL A 296 11.38 22.93 18.53
N ALA A 297 10.49 23.44 19.39
CA ALA A 297 10.16 24.87 19.40
C ALA A 297 11.39 25.69 19.82
N THR A 298 12.14 26.20 18.84
CA THR A 298 13.38 26.97 19.06
C THR A 298 13.17 28.46 18.85
N GLY A 299 13.87 29.31 19.61
CA GLY A 299 13.97 30.76 19.32
C GLY A 299 14.90 31.11 18.16
N GLN A 300 15.55 30.12 17.54
CA GLN A 300 16.42 30.26 16.39
C GLN A 300 15.64 29.98 15.09
N THR A 301 15.89 30.78 14.05
CA THR A 301 15.25 30.61 12.73
C THR A 301 16.26 30.06 11.73
N CYS A 302 16.00 28.84 11.25
CA CYS A 302 16.70 28.27 10.09
C CYS A 302 15.90 28.58 8.82
N SER A 303 16.59 28.81 7.71
CA SER A 303 15.97 29.05 6.41
C SER A 303 16.88 28.66 5.27
N PHE A 304 16.29 28.30 4.13
CA PHE A 304 17.02 28.12 2.89
C PHE A 304 17.32 29.46 2.20
N PRO A 305 18.43 29.57 1.45
CA PRO A 305 18.66 30.70 0.56
C PRO A 305 17.54 30.84 -0.48
N ALA A 306 17.26 32.07 -0.93
CA ALA A 306 16.21 32.35 -1.91
C ALA A 306 16.35 31.50 -3.19
N ALA A 307 17.57 31.34 -3.71
CA ALA A 307 17.83 30.52 -4.89
C ALA A 307 17.40 29.05 -4.74
N ALA A 308 17.50 28.47 -3.54
CA ALA A 308 17.03 27.11 -3.28
C ALA A 308 15.50 27.02 -3.25
N VAL A 309 14.83 28.05 -2.72
CA VAL A 309 13.37 28.18 -2.73
C VAL A 309 12.85 28.36 -4.16
N ASP A 310 13.50 29.20 -4.96
CA ASP A 310 13.16 29.42 -6.36
C ASP A 310 13.35 28.13 -7.17
N SER A 311 14.46 27.42 -6.97
CA SER A 311 14.71 26.13 -7.63
C SER A 311 13.68 25.06 -7.25
N ALA A 312 13.28 24.99 -5.98
CA ALA A 312 12.21 24.08 -5.55
C ALA A 312 10.88 24.40 -6.23
N SER A 313 10.56 25.68 -6.39
CA SER A 313 9.35 26.15 -7.06
C SER A 313 9.34 25.86 -8.56
N GLN A 314 10.44 26.14 -9.26
CA GLN A 314 10.58 25.84 -10.69
C GLN A 314 10.47 24.35 -10.99
N ARG A 315 11.12 23.51 -10.17
CA ARG A 315 11.00 22.05 -10.33
C ARG A 315 9.58 21.55 -10.06
N ALA A 316 8.91 22.08 -9.05
CA ALA A 316 7.54 21.71 -8.75
C ALA A 316 6.58 22.04 -9.90
N ILE A 317 6.73 23.20 -10.53
CA ILE A 317 5.96 23.56 -11.75
C ILE A 317 6.22 22.55 -12.87
N ALA A 318 7.49 22.29 -13.17
CA ALA A 318 7.88 21.37 -14.24
C ALA A 318 7.36 19.94 -14.02
N ASP A 319 7.32 19.45 -12.78
CA ASP A 319 6.80 18.12 -12.47
C ASP A 319 5.28 18.03 -12.53
N VAL A 320 4.56 19.09 -12.14
CA VAL A 320 3.11 19.18 -12.32
C VAL A 320 2.76 19.17 -13.81
N ASP A 321 3.48 19.93 -14.64
CA ASP A 321 3.28 19.95 -16.10
C ASP A 321 3.60 18.59 -16.74
N ARG A 322 4.68 17.94 -16.29
CA ARG A 322 5.04 16.58 -16.73
C ARG A 322 3.96 15.58 -16.35
N GLN A 323 3.44 15.64 -15.13
CA GLN A 323 2.38 14.75 -14.66
C GLN A 323 1.08 14.95 -15.45
N ALA A 324 0.69 16.20 -15.72
CA ALA A 324 -0.47 16.49 -16.54
C ALA A 324 -0.32 15.91 -17.96
N THR A 325 0.87 16.04 -18.56
CA THR A 325 1.20 15.47 -19.86
C THR A 325 1.15 13.93 -19.84
N LEU A 326 1.70 13.30 -18.80
CA LEU A 326 1.67 11.84 -18.63
C LEU A 326 0.24 11.31 -18.49
N ARG A 327 -0.61 11.97 -17.70
CA ARG A 327 -2.02 11.59 -17.56
C ARG A 327 -2.78 11.73 -18.88
N ALA A 328 -2.56 12.83 -19.62
CA ALA A 328 -3.16 13.03 -20.92
C ALA A 328 -2.73 11.94 -21.92
N SER A 329 -1.43 11.60 -21.94
CA SER A 329 -0.89 10.53 -22.79
C SER A 329 -1.46 9.16 -22.40
N ARG A 330 -1.60 8.86 -21.11
CA ARG A 330 -2.21 7.61 -20.63
C ARG A 330 -3.69 7.50 -20.98
N LEU A 331 -4.44 8.58 -20.85
CA LEU A 331 -5.83 8.62 -21.27
C LEU A 331 -5.96 8.39 -22.78
N GLU A 332 -5.09 9.01 -23.58
CA GLU A 332 -5.09 8.81 -25.03
C GLU A 332 -4.67 7.38 -25.42
N ALA A 333 -3.66 6.82 -24.76
CA ALA A 333 -3.27 5.43 -24.94
C ALA A 333 -4.43 4.47 -24.61
N PHE A 334 -5.17 4.71 -23.52
CA PHE A 334 -6.37 3.95 -23.20
C PHE A 334 -7.47 4.09 -24.27
N ARG A 335 -7.71 5.30 -24.79
CA ARG A 335 -8.74 5.58 -25.81
C ARG A 335 -8.42 4.99 -27.17
N THR A 336 -7.14 4.94 -27.53
CA THR A 336 -6.64 4.42 -28.81
C THR A 336 -6.23 2.96 -28.75
N ARG A 337 -6.27 2.35 -27.55
CA ARG A 337 -5.98 0.93 -27.33
C ARG A 337 -6.76 0.06 -28.30
N ASP A 338 -6.02 -0.78 -29.04
CA ASP A 338 -6.56 -1.80 -29.91
C ASP A 338 -7.35 -2.85 -29.13
N GLY A 339 -8.18 -3.62 -29.83
CA GLY A 339 -9.01 -4.66 -29.21
C GLY A 339 -10.49 -4.32 -29.22
N TRP A 340 -11.27 -5.19 -28.59
CA TRP A 340 -12.67 -4.96 -28.29
C TRP A 340 -12.81 -4.11 -27.03
N ARG A 341 -13.94 -3.42 -26.92
CA ARG A 341 -14.32 -2.61 -25.76
C ARG A 341 -15.63 -3.09 -25.17
N VAL A 342 -15.70 -3.15 -23.85
CA VAL A 342 -16.94 -3.36 -23.09
C VAL A 342 -17.20 -2.12 -22.26
N ILE A 343 -18.32 -1.45 -22.51
CA ILE A 343 -18.75 -0.25 -21.79
C ILE A 343 -19.99 -0.61 -20.99
N VAL A 344 -19.95 -0.43 -19.67
CA VAL A 344 -21.11 -0.55 -18.77
C VAL A 344 -21.52 0.84 -18.31
N GLU A 345 -22.77 1.21 -18.55
CA GLU A 345 -23.37 2.47 -18.11
C GLU A 345 -24.47 2.21 -17.08
N SER A 346 -24.37 2.85 -15.91
CA SER A 346 -25.35 2.76 -14.84
C SER A 346 -25.64 4.11 -14.19
N PRO A 347 -26.31 5.04 -14.93
CA PRO A 347 -26.52 6.41 -14.45
C PRO A 347 -27.50 6.50 -13.27
N SER A 348 -28.45 5.56 -13.16
CA SER A 348 -29.52 5.58 -12.14
C SER A 348 -29.28 4.59 -10.99
N ASN A 349 -28.40 3.60 -11.18
CA ASN A 349 -28.11 2.56 -10.19
C ASN A 349 -26.59 2.36 -10.08
N ALA A 350 -25.90 3.32 -9.46
CA ALA A 350 -24.44 3.38 -9.47
C ALA A 350 -23.78 2.05 -9.06
N LEU A 351 -22.67 1.73 -9.72
CA LEU A 351 -21.81 0.60 -9.38
C LEU A 351 -20.90 1.00 -8.22
N TRP A 352 -20.58 0.03 -7.37
CA TRP A 352 -19.70 0.25 -6.21
C TRP A 352 -18.46 -0.65 -6.32
N PRO A 353 -17.27 -0.16 -5.95
CA PRO A 353 -16.09 -1.00 -5.87
C PRO A 353 -16.30 -2.11 -4.83
N GLN A 354 -16.04 -3.35 -5.24
CA GLN A 354 -16.09 -4.55 -4.40
C GLN A 354 -14.71 -5.20 -4.23
N GLY A 355 -13.73 -4.79 -5.04
CA GLY A 355 -12.33 -5.17 -4.95
C GLY A 355 -11.53 -4.52 -6.08
N PHE A 356 -10.29 -4.11 -5.81
CA PHE A 356 -9.35 -3.61 -6.82
C PHE A 356 -7.92 -3.67 -6.25
N ASP A 357 -6.91 -3.57 -7.11
CA ASP A 357 -5.52 -3.46 -6.68
C ASP A 357 -5.12 -1.98 -6.59
N PRO A 358 -5.06 -1.36 -5.39
CA PRO A 358 -4.82 0.07 -5.23
C PRO A 358 -3.45 0.53 -5.74
N ILE A 359 -2.47 -0.38 -5.86
CA ILE A 359 -1.13 -0.05 -6.37
C ILE A 359 -1.15 0.12 -7.90
N ASN A 360 -2.14 -0.49 -8.56
CA ASN A 360 -2.31 -0.47 -10.01
C ASN A 360 -3.48 0.41 -10.45
N VAL A 361 -3.78 1.47 -9.69
CA VAL A 361 -4.77 2.48 -10.02
C VAL A 361 -4.12 3.84 -10.21
N GLU A 362 -4.52 4.55 -11.25
CA GLU A 362 -4.07 5.92 -11.53
C GLU A 362 -5.24 6.86 -11.75
N ARG A 363 -5.23 8.01 -11.06
CA ARG A 363 -6.14 9.11 -11.34
C ARG A 363 -5.73 9.84 -12.61
N LEU A 364 -6.57 9.77 -13.64
CA LEU A 364 -6.35 10.46 -14.91
C LEU A 364 -7.02 11.84 -14.95
N THR A 365 -8.19 11.97 -14.33
CA THR A 365 -8.92 13.23 -14.19
C THR A 365 -9.58 13.31 -12.81
N THR A 366 -10.25 14.42 -12.49
CA THR A 366 -10.97 14.56 -11.21
C THR A 366 -12.05 13.50 -11.00
N GLY A 367 -12.73 13.07 -12.07
CA GLY A 367 -13.83 12.11 -12.00
C GLY A 367 -13.49 10.71 -12.48
N ALA A 368 -12.26 10.45 -12.95
CA ALA A 368 -11.91 9.19 -13.59
C ALA A 368 -10.58 8.61 -13.11
N VAL A 369 -10.59 7.29 -12.89
CA VAL A 369 -9.41 6.50 -12.52
C VAL A 369 -9.26 5.31 -13.46
N LEU A 370 -8.01 5.02 -13.82
CA LEU A 370 -7.58 3.91 -14.65
C LEU A 370 -7.09 2.77 -13.76
N HIS A 371 -7.67 1.59 -13.93
CA HIS A 371 -7.29 0.34 -13.27
C HIS A 371 -6.54 -0.53 -14.27
N ARG A 372 -5.34 -0.96 -13.90
CA ARG A 372 -4.41 -1.64 -14.81
C ARG A 372 -4.15 -3.11 -14.48
N ARG A 373 -4.84 -3.63 -13.46
CA ARG A 373 -4.67 -5.01 -13.04
C ARG A 373 -5.96 -5.66 -12.58
N PHE A 374 -6.58 -5.14 -11.53
CA PHE A 374 -7.77 -5.77 -10.95
C PHE A 374 -8.83 -4.72 -10.64
N LEU A 375 -10.05 -4.99 -11.10
CA LEU A 375 -11.24 -4.22 -10.79
C LEU A 375 -12.44 -5.15 -10.66
N LYS A 376 -13.14 -5.06 -9.55
CA LYS A 376 -14.46 -5.65 -9.34
C LYS A 376 -15.42 -4.57 -8.89
N VAL A 377 -16.48 -4.37 -9.65
CA VAL A 377 -17.55 -3.42 -9.33
C VAL A 377 -18.91 -4.08 -9.44
N GLY A 378 -19.89 -3.62 -8.67
CA GLY A 378 -21.24 -4.14 -8.78
C GLY A 378 -22.25 -3.42 -7.90
N ASN A 379 -23.49 -3.85 -8.02
CA ASN A 379 -24.64 -3.43 -7.25
C ASN A 379 -25.64 -4.61 -7.12
N ASP A 380 -26.86 -4.35 -6.68
CA ASP A 380 -27.88 -5.39 -6.51
C ASP A 380 -28.39 -5.98 -7.84
N ALA A 381 -28.11 -5.33 -8.98
CA ALA A 381 -28.51 -5.79 -10.31
C ALA A 381 -27.42 -6.60 -11.02
N GLY A 382 -26.15 -6.51 -10.59
CA GLY A 382 -25.09 -7.28 -11.21
C GLY A 382 -23.68 -6.82 -10.86
N MET A 383 -22.70 -7.41 -11.54
CA MET A 383 -21.28 -7.09 -11.34
C MET A 383 -20.47 -7.21 -12.62
N LEU A 384 -19.35 -6.49 -12.64
CA LEU A 384 -18.26 -6.63 -13.59
C LEU A 384 -16.98 -6.91 -12.83
N THR A 385 -16.22 -7.90 -13.32
CA THR A 385 -14.86 -8.19 -12.88
C THR A 385 -13.93 -8.09 -14.09
N MET A 386 -12.84 -7.36 -13.92
CA MET A 386 -11.69 -7.30 -14.81
C MET A 386 -10.46 -7.74 -14.01
N LEU A 387 -9.68 -8.65 -14.58
CA LEU A 387 -8.41 -9.11 -14.05
C LEU A 387 -7.42 -9.27 -15.21
N ASP A 388 -6.36 -8.47 -15.22
CA ASP A 388 -5.23 -8.60 -16.12
C ASP A 388 -4.32 -9.74 -15.66
N GLU A 389 -4.82 -10.96 -15.86
CA GLU A 389 -4.09 -12.20 -15.70
C GLU A 389 -4.32 -13.09 -16.93
N ALA A 390 -3.50 -14.13 -17.07
CA ALA A 390 -3.53 -15.04 -18.22
C ALA A 390 -3.27 -14.36 -19.58
N GLY A 391 -2.51 -13.27 -19.61
CA GLY A 391 -2.06 -12.59 -20.84
C GLY A 391 -3.12 -11.73 -21.52
N ALA A 392 -4.13 -11.27 -20.77
CA ALA A 392 -5.25 -10.50 -21.31
C ALA A 392 -4.90 -9.05 -21.67
N ASP A 393 -3.84 -8.45 -21.08
CA ASP A 393 -3.35 -7.08 -21.33
C ASP A 393 -4.50 -6.07 -21.37
N LEU A 394 -5.14 -5.90 -20.22
CA LEU A 394 -6.39 -5.16 -20.04
C LEU A 394 -6.22 -3.90 -19.19
N ASP A 395 -6.93 -2.85 -19.58
CA ASP A 395 -7.15 -1.66 -18.75
C ASP A 395 -8.64 -1.41 -18.58
N ALA A 396 -9.03 -0.88 -17.42
CA ALA A 396 -10.39 -0.41 -17.17
C ALA A 396 -10.41 1.04 -16.69
N LEU A 397 -11.21 1.89 -17.32
CA LEU A 397 -11.47 3.26 -16.90
C LEU A 397 -12.82 3.34 -16.19
N THR A 398 -12.84 3.83 -14.96
CA THR A 398 -14.09 4.08 -14.21
C THR A 398 -14.33 5.58 -14.08
N GLU A 399 -15.58 6.00 -14.25
CA GLU A 399 -16.03 7.38 -14.03
C GLU A 399 -17.06 7.45 -12.91
N GLY A 400 -16.82 8.33 -11.93
CA GLY A 400 -17.67 8.52 -10.77
C GLY A 400 -18.79 9.55 -10.98
N HIS A 401 -19.84 9.46 -10.17
CA HIS A 401 -20.94 10.43 -10.12
C HIS A 401 -20.60 11.72 -9.37
N GLY A 402 -19.63 11.68 -8.44
CA GLY A 402 -19.36 12.76 -7.48
C GLY A 402 -17.90 13.21 -7.43
N THR A 403 -17.51 13.80 -6.30
CA THR A 403 -16.16 14.34 -6.08
C THR A 403 -15.11 13.25 -5.90
N HIS A 404 -15.51 12.10 -5.34
CA HIS A 404 -14.68 10.91 -5.26
C HIS A 404 -14.95 10.00 -6.48
N PRO A 405 -13.93 9.62 -7.28
CA PRO A 405 -14.13 8.89 -8.53
C PRO A 405 -14.67 7.45 -8.36
N LEU A 406 -14.46 6.84 -7.19
CA LEU A 406 -14.97 5.50 -6.85
C LEU A 406 -16.13 5.47 -5.82
N PHE A 407 -16.00 6.17 -4.68
CA PHE A 407 -16.90 6.02 -3.53
C PHE A 407 -18.08 7.00 -3.48
N ASN A 408 -18.36 7.74 -4.55
CA ASN A 408 -19.65 8.41 -4.75
C ASN A 408 -20.56 7.66 -5.75
N GLY A 409 -20.20 6.42 -6.08
CA GLY A 409 -20.88 5.62 -7.08
C GLY A 409 -20.25 5.81 -8.46
N ILE A 410 -20.02 4.70 -9.15
CA ILE A 410 -19.45 4.63 -10.49
C ILE A 410 -20.60 4.55 -11.49
N VAL A 411 -20.66 5.50 -12.43
CA VAL A 411 -21.73 5.58 -13.44
C VAL A 411 -21.33 4.98 -14.77
N ARG A 412 -20.03 4.81 -15.00
CA ARG A 412 -19.49 4.24 -16.22
C ARG A 412 -18.23 3.43 -15.93
N VAL A 413 -18.16 2.25 -16.52
CA VAL A 413 -16.92 1.45 -16.61
C VAL A 413 -16.66 1.12 -18.06
N GLU A 414 -15.45 1.38 -18.53
CA GLU A 414 -15.00 1.00 -19.87
C GLU A 414 -13.78 0.11 -19.75
N VAL A 415 -13.86 -1.11 -20.29
CA VAL A 415 -12.73 -2.05 -20.37
C VAL A 415 -12.27 -2.11 -21.83
N ALA A 416 -10.96 -1.98 -22.05
CA ALA A 416 -10.33 -1.97 -23.37
C ALA A 416 -9.19 -3.01 -23.45
N GLY A 417 -8.77 -3.35 -24.67
CA GLY A 417 -7.75 -4.38 -24.92
C GLY A 417 -8.30 -5.79 -25.15
N LEU A 418 -9.63 -5.95 -25.22
CA LEU A 418 -10.25 -7.27 -25.16
C LEU A 418 -10.10 -8.06 -26.46
N ALA A 419 -10.03 -9.39 -26.34
CA ALA A 419 -10.48 -10.28 -27.40
C ALA A 419 -11.99 -10.10 -27.63
N GLU A 420 -12.51 -10.59 -28.77
CA GLU A 420 -13.94 -10.51 -29.06
C GLU A 420 -14.77 -11.11 -27.92
N PRO A 421 -15.62 -10.31 -27.23
CA PRO A 421 -16.37 -10.80 -26.10
C PRO A 421 -17.56 -11.65 -26.57
N LEU A 422 -17.78 -12.77 -25.90
CA LEU A 422 -19.04 -13.52 -25.98
C LEU A 422 -20.11 -12.72 -25.24
N VAL A 423 -21.21 -12.44 -25.91
CA VAL A 423 -22.37 -11.74 -25.35
C VAL A 423 -23.58 -12.65 -25.41
N GLU A 424 -24.19 -12.90 -24.27
CA GLU A 424 -25.41 -13.70 -24.14
C GLU A 424 -26.50 -12.87 -23.48
N VAL A 425 -27.72 -12.96 -24.01
CA VAL A 425 -28.92 -12.35 -23.42
C VAL A 425 -29.87 -13.47 -23.06
N VAL A 426 -30.11 -13.67 -21.77
CA VAL A 426 -31.00 -14.71 -21.24
C VAL A 426 -32.07 -14.03 -20.39
N GLY A 427 -33.28 -13.92 -20.94
CA GLY A 427 -34.36 -13.14 -20.31
C GLY A 427 -33.99 -11.65 -20.24
N ASP A 428 -33.96 -11.11 -19.03
CA ASP A 428 -33.56 -9.72 -18.72
C ASP A 428 -32.07 -9.58 -18.34
N THR A 429 -31.31 -10.68 -18.42
CA THR A 429 -29.92 -10.74 -17.97
C THR A 429 -28.98 -10.69 -19.17
N VAL A 430 -28.04 -9.74 -19.14
CA VAL A 430 -26.93 -9.64 -20.09
C VAL A 430 -25.68 -10.23 -19.44
N ARG A 431 -25.04 -11.17 -20.13
CA ARG A 431 -23.73 -11.72 -19.77
C ARG A 431 -22.70 -11.36 -20.82
N VAL A 432 -21.53 -10.92 -20.38
CA VAL A 432 -20.38 -10.63 -21.25
C VAL A 432 -19.16 -11.37 -20.71
N ARG A 433 -18.50 -12.15 -21.56
CA ARG A 433 -17.30 -12.92 -21.21
C ARG A 433 -16.20 -12.72 -22.24
N SER A 434 -14.99 -12.49 -21.76
CA SER A 434 -13.74 -12.46 -22.54
C SER A 434 -12.60 -12.90 -21.61
N PRO A 435 -11.44 -13.37 -22.08
CA PRO A 435 -10.29 -13.60 -21.20
C PRO A 435 -10.04 -12.37 -20.30
N GLY A 436 -9.95 -12.58 -18.99
CA GLY A 436 -9.77 -11.51 -18.00
C GLY A 436 -11.02 -10.65 -17.71
N VAL A 437 -12.17 -10.86 -18.38
CA VAL A 437 -13.41 -10.11 -18.13
C VAL A 437 -14.62 -11.00 -17.98
N SER A 438 -15.39 -10.75 -16.91
CA SER A 438 -16.72 -11.31 -16.72
C SER A 438 -17.67 -10.22 -16.24
N ALA A 439 -18.81 -10.07 -16.91
CA ALA A 439 -19.87 -9.18 -16.48
C ALA A 439 -21.23 -9.87 -16.57
N GLU A 440 -22.09 -9.65 -15.58
CA GLU A 440 -23.46 -10.14 -15.54
C GLU A 440 -24.35 -9.08 -14.91
N PHE A 441 -25.37 -8.62 -15.64
CA PHE A 441 -26.30 -7.58 -15.19
C PHE A 441 -27.74 -7.92 -15.56
N ARG A 442 -28.64 -7.88 -14.56
CA ARG A 442 -30.10 -7.99 -14.71
C ARG A 442 -30.70 -6.64 -15.05
N GLY A 443 -31.84 -6.65 -15.74
CA GLY A 443 -32.54 -5.43 -16.18
C GLY A 443 -31.67 -4.56 -17.11
N ALA A 444 -30.75 -5.17 -17.85
CA ALA A 444 -29.81 -4.46 -18.70
C ALA A 444 -30.12 -4.68 -20.19
N THR A 445 -29.74 -3.70 -21.00
CA THR A 445 -29.78 -3.81 -22.47
C THR A 445 -28.38 -3.83 -23.03
N VAL A 446 -28.20 -4.47 -24.19
CA VAL A 446 -26.90 -4.53 -24.87
C VAL A 446 -27.01 -4.05 -26.31
N ASN A 447 -26.06 -3.22 -26.71
CA ASN A 447 -25.90 -2.76 -28.09
C ASN A 447 -24.46 -3.05 -28.54
N ARG A 448 -24.29 -3.61 -29.74
CA ARG A 448 -22.99 -3.86 -30.35
C ARG A 448 -22.82 -2.93 -31.56
N SER A 449 -21.73 -2.18 -31.59
CA SER A 449 -21.38 -1.28 -32.68
C SER A 449 -19.87 -1.33 -32.94
N GLY A 450 -19.48 -1.77 -34.13
CA GLY A 450 -18.06 -2.02 -34.44
C GLY A 450 -17.43 -2.99 -33.44
N ARG A 451 -16.27 -2.60 -32.88
CA ARG A 451 -15.55 -3.36 -31.84
C ARG A 451 -15.98 -3.02 -30.41
N THR A 452 -17.19 -2.47 -30.24
CA THR A 452 -17.69 -2.01 -28.94
C THR A 452 -18.98 -2.75 -28.58
N VAL A 453 -19.01 -3.30 -27.37
CA VAL A 453 -20.21 -3.80 -26.69
C VAL A 453 -20.57 -2.80 -25.60
N ARG A 454 -21.78 -2.24 -25.67
CA ARG A 454 -22.32 -1.32 -24.68
C ARG A 454 -23.45 -1.98 -23.92
N VAL A 455 -23.27 -2.16 -22.62
CA VAL A 455 -24.29 -2.63 -21.67
C VAL A 455 -24.83 -1.41 -20.93
N ARG A 456 -26.14 -1.18 -21.01
CA ARG A 456 -26.81 -0.09 -20.30
C ARG A 456 -27.77 -0.68 -19.28
N MET A 457 -27.54 -0.38 -18.01
CA MET A 457 -28.40 -0.79 -16.91
C MET A 457 -29.69 0.03 -16.94
N GLY A 458 -30.83 -0.64 -16.69
CA GLY A 458 -32.11 0.00 -16.48
C GLY A 458 -32.13 0.85 -15.20
N PRO A 459 -33.14 1.71 -15.04
CA PRO A 459 -33.36 2.49 -13.83
C PRO A 459 -33.62 1.63 -12.59
#